data_AF-A0A519V4L0-F1
#
_entry.id   AF-A0A519V4L0-F1
#
_cell.length_a   1.000
_cell.length_b   1.000
_cell.length_c   1.000
_cell.angle_alpha   90.00
_cell.angle_beta   90.00
_cell.angle_gamma   90.00
#
_symmetry.space_group_name_H-M   'P 1'
#
loop_
_entity.id
_entity.type
_entity.pdbx_description
1 polymer ?
#
loop_
_entity_poly.entity_id
_entity_poly.type
_entity_poly.pdbx_seq_one_letter_code
_entity_poly.pdbx_strand_id
1 'polypeptide(L)' 'NEIAQDRGQKLVHMALAWLLKDERVTSVLIGASKPAQVTDAIECLANISFSKEELDSIEEILK' A
#
# COMPACT_ATOMS: atom_id res chain seq x y z
N ASN A 1 9.21 6.78 -5.38
CA ASN A 1 9.63 5.37 -5.25
C ASN A 1 10.46 5.10 -4.02
N GLU A 2 11.20 6.08 -3.49
CA GLU A 2 12.07 5.89 -2.31
C GLU A 2 11.28 5.43 -1.07
N ILE A 3 10.12 6.02 -0.76
CA ILE A 3 9.28 5.63 0.39
C ILE A 3 8.87 4.15 0.37
N ALA A 4 8.56 3.60 -0.81
CA ALA A 4 8.21 2.18 -0.93
C ALA A 4 9.44 1.29 -0.72
N GLN A 5 10.60 1.69 -1.24
CA GLN A 5 11.87 0.97 -1.06
C GLN A 5 12.33 0.99 0.40
N ASP A 6 12.19 2.11 1.10
CA ASP A 6 12.52 2.24 2.53
C ASP A 6 11.66 1.32 3.40
N ARG A 7 10.40 1.09 2.99
CA ARG A 7 9.49 0.12 3.64
C ARG A 7 9.74 -1.33 3.22
N GLY A 8 10.67 -1.59 2.31
CA GLY A 8 10.92 -2.92 1.73
C GLY A 8 9.75 -3.46 0.90
N GLN A 9 8.88 -2.57 0.40
CA GLN A 9 7.66 -2.93 -0.32
C GLN A 9 7.69 -2.44 -1.77
N LYS A 10 6.96 -3.14 -2.66
CA LYS A 10 6.73 -2.65 -4.02
C LYS A 10 5.78 -1.44 -3.97
N LEU A 11 5.89 -0.53 -4.93
CA LEU A 11 4.99 0.63 -5.05
C LEU A 11 3.50 0.20 -5.09
N VAL A 12 3.20 -0.88 -5.81
CA VAL A 12 1.85 -1.46 -5.89
C VAL A 12 1.36 -1.88 -4.50
N HIS A 13 2.26 -2.42 -3.66
CA HIS A 13 1.90 -2.84 -2.31
C HIS A 13 1.59 -1.65 -1.43
N MET A 14 2.39 -0.59 -1.53
CA MET A 14 2.16 0.67 -0.82
C MET A 14 0.84 1.31 -1.21
N ALA A 15 0.46 1.29 -2.49
CA ALA A 15 -0.82 1.85 -2.95
C ALA A 15 -2.03 1.09 -2.38
N LEU A 16 -1.95 -0.25 -2.34
CA LEU A 16 -3.00 -1.09 -1.74
C LEU A 16 -3.09 -0.88 -0.22
N ALA A 17 -1.94 -0.84 0.45
CA ALA A 17 -1.87 -0.51 1.87
C ALA A 17 -2.43 0.88 2.18
N TRP A 18 -2.16 1.88 1.33
CA TRP A 18 -2.65 3.25 1.51
C TRP A 18 -4.18 3.35 1.39
N LEU A 19 -4.80 2.54 0.52
CA LEU A 19 -6.25 2.41 0.43
C LEU A 19 -6.85 1.73 1.67
N LEU A 20 -6.16 0.72 2.21
CA LEU A 20 -6.60 -0.07 3.37
C LEU A 20 -6.26 0.57 4.72
N LYS A 21 -5.46 1.64 4.75
CA LYS A 21 -5.12 2.35 5.98
C LYS A 21 -6.34 2.98 6.65
N ASP A 22 -7.36 3.29 5.86
CA ASP A 22 -8.56 3.98 6.32
C ASP A 22 -9.58 2.94 6.74
N GLU A 23 -9.90 2.88 8.04
CA GLU A 23 -10.90 1.97 8.59
C GLU A 23 -12.30 2.17 7.99
N ARG A 24 -12.55 3.30 7.30
CA ARG A 24 -13.79 3.53 6.55
C ARG A 24 -13.88 2.68 5.28
N VAL A 25 -12.76 2.13 4.79
CA VAL A 25 -12.71 1.25 3.63
C VAL A 25 -12.82 -0.20 4.09
N THR A 26 -14.00 -0.80 3.87
CA THR A 26 -14.28 -2.16 4.34
C THR A 26 -13.56 -3.24 3.53
N SER A 27 -13.31 -2.99 2.24
CA SER A 27 -12.64 -3.93 1.35
C SER A 27 -12.13 -3.23 0.09
N VAL A 28 -11.04 -3.77 -0.48
CA VAL A 28 -10.47 -3.34 -1.75
C VAL A 28 -10.68 -4.44 -2.79
N LEU A 29 -11.24 -4.07 -3.94
CA LEU A 29 -11.45 -5.00 -5.04
C LEU A 29 -10.21 -5.03 -5.94
N ILE A 30 -9.59 -6.19 -6.06
CA ILE A 30 -8.34 -6.39 -6.81
C ILE A 30 -8.59 -7.33 -7.98
N GLY A 31 -8.28 -6.86 -9.20
CA GLY A 31 -8.29 -7.69 -10.40
C GLY A 31 -6.97 -8.42 -10.56
N ALA A 32 -6.94 -9.74 -10.36
CA ALA A 32 -5.77 -10.57 -10.59
C ALA A 32 -5.91 -11.35 -11.91
N SER A 33 -5.01 -11.12 -12.85
CA SER A 33 -4.84 -11.90 -14.08
C SER A 33 -3.85 -13.06 -13.92
N LYS A 34 -3.04 -13.06 -12.85
CA LYS A 34 -2.08 -14.12 -12.51
C LYS A 34 -2.14 -14.45 -11.01
N PRO A 35 -1.89 -15.72 -10.61
CA PRO A 35 -1.88 -16.11 -9.19
C PRO A 35 -0.91 -15.30 -8.34
N ALA A 36 0.25 -14.93 -8.90
CA ALA A 36 1.26 -14.12 -8.20
C ALA A 36 0.73 -12.76 -7.73
N GLN A 37 -0.27 -12.18 -8.40
CA GLN A 37 -0.87 -10.90 -7.98
C GLN A 37 -1.72 -11.04 -6.73
N VAL A 38 -2.30 -12.23 -6.49
CA VAL A 38 -3.03 -12.52 -5.25
C VAL A 38 -2.04 -12.64 -4.09
N THR A 39 -0.92 -13.34 -4.30
CA THR A 39 0.14 -13.44 -3.29
C THR A 39 0.74 -12.08 -2.98
N ASP A 40 1.07 -11.29 -4.00
CA ASP A 40 1.55 -9.90 -3.86
C ASP A 40 0.53 -9.06 -3.06
N ALA A 41 -0.76 -9.16 -3.36
CA ALA A 41 -1.82 -8.44 -2.61
C ALA A 41 -1.90 -8.85 -1.13
N ILE A 42 -1.68 -10.13 -0.81
CA ILE A 42 -1.63 -10.59 0.58
C ILE A 42 -0.38 -10.06 1.29
N GLU A 43 0.77 -9.99 0.61
CA GLU A 43 1.98 -9.37 1.17
C GLU A 43 1.81 -7.88 1.46
N CYS A 44 0.93 -7.18 0.72
CA CYS A 44 0.60 -5.78 1.02
C CYS A 44 -0.04 -5.63 2.40
N LEU A 45 -0.88 -6.60 2.79
CA LEU A 45 -1.58 -6.62 4.09
C LEU A 45 -0.62 -6.74 5.28
N ALA A 46 0.60 -7.23 5.06
CA ALA A 46 1.59 -7.39 6.12
C ALA A 46 2.10 -6.05 6.68
N ASN A 47 2.01 -4.96 5.91
CA ASN A 47 2.45 -3.64 6.36
C ASN A 47 1.54 -2.51 5.85
N ILE A 48 0.32 -2.48 6.38
CA ILE A 48 -0.72 -1.48 6.10
C ILE A 48 -0.66 -0.25 7.02
N SER A 49 0.22 -0.28 8.01
CA SER A 49 0.38 0.80 8.98
C SER A 49 1.38 1.82 8.46
N PHE A 50 0.95 3.07 8.32
CA PHE A 50 1.82 4.19 7.98
C PHE A 50 2.02 5.07 9.20
N SER A 51 3.25 5.51 9.43
CA SER A 51 3.52 6.56 10.41
C SER A 51 2.98 7.89 9.90
N LYS A 52 2.83 8.85 10.81
CA LYS A 52 2.37 10.19 10.45
C LYS A 52 3.39 10.89 9.54
N GLU A 53 4.69 10.70 9.77
CA GLU A 53 5.74 11.28 8.92
C GLU A 53 5.71 10.71 7.48
N GLU A 54 5.44 9.41 7.34
CA GLU A 54 5.31 8.77 6.03
C GLU A 54 4.08 9.26 5.28
N LEU A 55 2.96 9.46 5.99
CA LEU A 55 1.75 10.01 5.40
C LEU A 55 1.95 11.45 4.92
N ASP A 56 2.57 12.29 5.75
CA ASP A 56 2.87 13.68 5.40
C ASP A 56 3.81 13.74 4.19
N SER A 57 4.82 12.86 4.11
CA SER A 57 5.71 12.75 2.95
C SER A 57 4.98 12.32 1.68
N ILE A 58 4.05 11.37 1.78
CA ILE A 58 3.21 10.94 0.65
C ILE A 58 2.28 12.07 0.20
N GLU A 59 1.68 12.81 1.14
CA GLU A 59 0.83 13.96 0.82
C GLU A 59 1.61 15.11 0.18
N GLU A 60 2.84 15.38 0.60
CA GLU A 60 3.70 16.37 -0.07
C GLU A 60 4.03 15.98 -1.51
N ILE A 61 4.28 14.70 -1.79
CA ILE A 61 4.57 14.20 -3.14
C ILE A 61 3.32 14.23 -4.05
N LEU A 62 2.13 14.03 -3.48
CA LEU A 62 0.87 14.03 -4.22
C LEU A 62 0.33 15.44 -4.52
N LYS A 63 0.85 16.47 -3.86
CA LYS A 63 0.46 17.87 -4.01
C LYS A 63 1.03 18.51 -5.27
#